data_AF-A0A2E9VEM7-F1
#
_entry.id   AF-A0A2E9VEM7-F1
#
_cell.length_a   1.000
_cell.length_b   1.000
_cell.length_c   1.000
_cell.angle_alpha   90.00
_cell.angle_beta   90.00
_cell.angle_gamma   90.00
#
_symmetry.space_group_name_H-M   'P 1'
#
loop_
_entity.id
_entity.type
_entity.pdbx_description
1 polymer ?
#
loop_
_entity_poly.entity_id
_entity_poly.type
_entity_poly.pdbx_seq_one_letter_code
_entity_poly.pdbx_strand_id
1 'polypeptide(L)'
;MKKITLVFILLALYSCSSNPKLINENKENFYIEKPRIDYKLNSLPKDINVIYFSEEGEELILPDHIKGLLSNHYFYVNQINYFPRVKLINLSKDKSCRDANTKNSFTIIFNLMHSPENNTRFNNCLKRISDSRLFYVSSHKSKLTPNSGNQLIVDRNKDKYSLLNTLKKNNNSSVIIVDNLTVNDKEEIAKYLDKLEIRTTHKASFTQKESSQQLFNNILLLNQSAKRKRKLSRVISEEVAYQKRPRNDVTALILSASLEEARNLKPAFEYTYGNSLPVYFINSWQTNLNYSKIEKDLEGAFIVDMPYMLDLILPKEIPNIDNRTRGFAIGYDSYEILMLLNGVNNLKGIEYKGLTGSIFFEQGKVNRIPSVFQIKNGKYKSAN
;
A
#
# COMPACT_ATOMS: atom_id res chain seq x y z
N MET A 1 -54.33 54.43 -30.95
CA MET A 1 -53.81 54.84 -29.63
C MET A 1 -52.83 53.78 -29.12
N LYS A 2 -51.57 54.18 -28.92
CA LYS A 2 -50.49 53.62 -28.07
C LYS A 2 -50.25 52.10 -28.00
N LYS A 3 -49.03 51.72 -28.43
CA LYS A 3 -48.02 50.80 -27.86
C LYS A 3 -47.30 50.10 -29.04
N ILE A 4 -46.27 50.65 -29.69
CA ILE A 4 -44.92 51.05 -29.22
C ILE A 4 -44.23 49.92 -28.42
N THR A 5 -43.44 49.16 -29.18
CA THR A 5 -42.13 48.55 -28.87
C THR A 5 -41.99 47.67 -27.63
N LEU A 6 -41.98 46.34 -27.82
CA LEU A 6 -41.04 45.43 -27.14
C LEU A 6 -41.02 44.01 -27.77
N VAL A 7 -40.62 43.86 -29.04
CA VAL A 7 -40.53 42.52 -29.70
C VAL A 7 -39.17 42.24 -30.36
N PHE A 8 -38.17 43.13 -30.24
CA PHE A 8 -36.85 42.90 -30.85
C PHE A 8 -35.71 42.73 -29.83
N ILE A 9 -35.89 41.84 -28.85
CA ILE A 9 -34.78 41.23 -28.10
C ILE A 9 -35.08 39.73 -27.93
N LEU A 10 -35.19 39.04 -29.05
CA LEU A 10 -35.35 37.58 -29.10
C LEU A 10 -34.49 37.05 -30.25
N LEU A 11 -33.22 37.48 -30.32
CA LEU A 11 -32.25 37.08 -31.35
C LEU A 11 -30.82 37.58 -31.02
N ALA A 12 -30.27 37.29 -29.84
CA ALA A 12 -28.82 37.50 -29.57
C ALA A 12 -28.24 36.76 -28.34
N LEU A 13 -28.79 35.61 -27.92
CA LEU A 13 -28.15 34.75 -26.90
C LEU A 13 -27.98 33.29 -27.35
N TYR A 14 -27.79 33.08 -28.65
CA TYR A 14 -27.06 31.89 -29.14
C TYR A 14 -25.55 32.20 -29.16
N SER A 15 -25.03 32.59 -28.00
CA SER A 15 -23.60 32.69 -27.75
C SER A 15 -23.09 31.32 -27.31
N CYS A 16 -22.32 30.71 -28.20
CA CYS A 16 -21.31 29.68 -27.93
C CYS A 16 -21.78 28.49 -27.07
N SER A 17 -22.30 27.46 -27.75
CA SER A 17 -22.02 26.08 -27.35
C SER A 17 -20.51 25.87 -27.49
N SER A 18 -19.75 26.35 -26.50
CA SER A 18 -18.43 25.81 -26.22
C SER A 18 -18.69 24.41 -25.66
N ASN A 19 -18.78 23.44 -26.57
CA ASN A 19 -18.39 22.08 -26.23
C ASN A 19 -17.05 22.23 -25.49
N PRO A 20 -16.93 21.85 -24.22
CA PRO A 20 -15.61 21.76 -23.64
C PRO A 20 -14.92 20.71 -24.51
N LYS A 21 -14.04 21.16 -25.41
CA LYS A 21 -12.96 20.32 -25.90
C LYS A 21 -12.41 19.74 -24.63
N LEU A 22 -12.55 18.42 -24.50
CA LEU A 22 -11.84 17.64 -23.51
C LEU A 22 -10.38 17.98 -23.76
N ILE A 23 -9.89 19.02 -23.08
CA ILE A 23 -8.47 19.28 -23.00
C ILE A 23 -8.02 17.98 -22.37
N ASN A 24 -7.26 17.22 -23.16
CA ASN A 24 -6.49 16.09 -22.72
C ASN A 24 -5.43 16.67 -21.78
N GLU A 25 -5.86 17.23 -20.64
CA GLU A 25 -5.03 17.36 -19.48
C GLU A 25 -4.61 15.93 -19.22
N ASN A 26 -3.31 15.68 -19.41
CA ASN A 26 -2.70 14.41 -19.07
C ASN A 26 -3.35 13.93 -17.77
N LYS A 27 -4.11 12.83 -17.84
CA LYS A 27 -4.62 12.13 -16.66
C LYS A 27 -3.40 11.76 -15.83
N GLU A 28 -2.93 12.67 -14.99
CA GLU A 28 -2.09 12.34 -13.85
C GLU A 28 -3.01 11.46 -13.01
N ASN A 29 -2.85 10.15 -13.20
CA ASN A 29 -3.74 9.11 -12.68
C ASN A 29 -4.22 9.45 -11.27
N PHE A 30 -5.53 9.70 -11.11
CA PHE A 30 -6.13 9.83 -9.79
C PHE A 30 -6.04 8.48 -9.08
N TYR A 31 -4.97 8.29 -8.31
CA TYR A 31 -4.73 7.07 -7.53
C TYR A 31 -5.59 7.01 -6.27
N ILE A 32 -6.12 8.16 -5.83
CA ILE A 32 -6.99 8.30 -4.68
C ILE A 32 -8.19 9.13 -5.11
N GLU A 33 -9.40 8.58 -4.96
CA GLU A 33 -10.65 9.24 -5.30
C GLU A 33 -11.75 8.78 -4.35
N LYS A 34 -12.39 9.74 -3.69
CA LYS A 34 -13.61 9.52 -2.91
C LYS A 34 -14.73 8.99 -3.80
N PRO A 35 -15.54 8.01 -3.35
CA PRO A 35 -16.70 7.57 -4.10
C PRO A 35 -17.70 8.73 -4.29
N ARG A 36 -18.16 8.95 -5.51
CA ARG A 36 -19.20 9.96 -5.81
C ARG A 36 -20.57 9.31 -5.64
N ILE A 37 -20.98 9.13 -4.39
CA ILE A 37 -22.20 8.40 -4.03
C ILE A 37 -23.07 9.24 -3.09
N ASP A 38 -24.37 9.23 -3.35
CA ASP A 38 -25.37 9.77 -2.44
C ASP A 38 -25.69 8.74 -1.36
N TYR A 39 -25.16 8.98 -0.15
CA TYR A 39 -25.36 8.09 0.98
C TYR A 39 -26.78 8.20 1.55
N LYS A 40 -27.39 7.05 1.85
CA LYS A 40 -28.64 6.97 2.60
C LYS A 40 -28.40 7.24 4.07
N LEU A 41 -28.45 8.50 4.47
CA LEU A 41 -28.10 8.91 5.84
C LEU A 41 -28.92 8.19 6.93
N ASN A 42 -30.19 7.86 6.64
CA ASN A 42 -31.06 7.16 7.57
C ASN A 42 -30.68 5.70 7.84
N SER A 43 -29.91 5.06 6.95
CA SER A 43 -29.42 3.69 7.14
C SER A 43 -28.05 3.63 7.82
N LEU A 44 -27.39 4.77 8.00
CA LEU A 44 -26.07 4.84 8.62
C LEU A 44 -26.14 4.62 10.15
N PRO A 45 -25.10 4.01 10.76
CA PRO A 45 -25.09 3.74 12.18
C PRO A 45 -25.01 5.01 13.05
N LYS A 46 -26.02 5.25 13.89
CA LYS A 46 -26.00 6.39 14.84
C LYS A 46 -24.93 6.28 15.92
N ASP A 47 -24.53 5.05 16.25
CA ASP A 47 -23.54 4.73 17.28
C ASP A 47 -22.46 3.83 16.67
N ILE A 48 -21.21 4.28 16.78
CA ILE A 48 -20.02 3.58 16.27
C ILE A 48 -19.04 3.36 17.42
N ASN A 49 -18.79 2.10 17.74
CA ASN A 49 -17.72 1.71 18.65
C ASN A 49 -16.46 1.42 17.84
N VAL A 50 -15.33 2.01 18.23
CA VAL A 50 -14.02 1.78 17.60
C VAL A 50 -13.10 1.16 18.63
N ILE A 51 -12.77 -0.11 18.42
CA ILE A 51 -11.94 -0.92 19.30
C ILE A 51 -10.53 -0.99 18.73
N TYR A 52 -9.54 -0.70 19.56
CA TYR A 52 -8.14 -0.69 19.15
C TYR A 52 -7.20 -1.06 20.30
N PHE A 53 -5.92 -1.17 19.96
CA PHE A 53 -4.82 -1.46 20.87
C PHE A 53 -3.78 -0.35 20.78
N SER A 54 -3.16 -0.02 21.92
CA SER A 54 -1.94 0.78 21.99
C SER A 54 -0.77 -0.09 22.45
N GLU A 55 0.43 0.33 22.09
CA GLU A 55 1.67 -0.17 22.68
C GLU A 55 1.74 0.17 24.17
N GLU A 56 2.48 -0.64 24.92
CA GLU A 56 2.71 -0.44 26.35
C GLU A 56 3.54 0.84 26.55
N GLY A 57 3.06 1.76 27.38
CA GLY A 57 3.69 3.07 27.61
C GLY A 57 3.27 4.17 26.64
N GLU A 58 2.53 3.86 25.57
CA GLU A 58 2.00 4.85 24.62
C GLU A 58 0.48 5.07 24.74
N GLU A 59 -0.14 4.73 25.87
CA GLU A 59 -1.61 4.66 25.95
C GLU A 59 -2.32 6.03 25.95
N LEU A 60 -1.58 7.14 25.95
CA LEU A 60 -2.09 8.51 25.79
C LEU A 60 -2.00 9.01 24.34
N ILE A 61 -1.21 8.34 23.50
CA ILE A 61 -1.05 8.69 22.09
C ILE A 61 -2.08 7.90 21.29
N LEU A 62 -2.89 8.60 20.50
CA LEU A 62 -3.80 7.94 19.57
C LEU A 62 -3.00 7.25 18.46
N PRO A 63 -3.23 5.95 18.19
CA PRO A 63 -2.63 5.29 17.05
C PRO A 63 -3.06 5.92 15.73
N ASP A 64 -2.20 5.85 14.72
CA ASP A 64 -2.45 6.55 13.45
C ASP A 64 -3.69 6.08 12.71
N HIS A 65 -4.04 4.80 12.81
CA HIS A 65 -5.29 4.28 12.22
C HIS A 65 -6.54 4.88 12.89
N ILE A 66 -6.46 5.29 14.16
CA ILE A 66 -7.56 6.02 14.78
C ILE A 66 -7.57 7.47 14.30
N LYS A 67 -6.40 8.11 14.15
CA LYS A 67 -6.31 9.46 13.55
C LYS A 67 -6.89 9.49 12.13
N GLY A 68 -6.57 8.50 11.29
CA GLY A 68 -7.11 8.37 9.93
C GLY A 68 -8.62 8.17 9.91
N LEU A 69 -9.14 7.29 10.77
CA LEU A 69 -10.58 7.08 10.92
C LEU A 69 -11.29 8.37 11.32
N LEU A 70 -10.79 9.07 12.34
CA LEU A 70 -11.37 10.31 12.83
C LEU A 70 -11.29 11.43 11.79
N SER A 71 -10.22 11.48 11.00
CA SER A 71 -10.10 12.42 9.89
C SER A 71 -11.21 12.23 8.85
N ASN A 72 -11.48 10.98 8.45
CA ASN A 72 -12.57 10.71 7.52
C ASN A 72 -13.94 10.98 8.17
N HIS A 73 -14.13 10.58 9.43
CA HIS A 73 -15.34 10.92 10.19
C HIS A 73 -15.62 12.43 10.19
N TYR A 74 -14.59 13.25 10.44
CA TYR A 74 -14.71 14.71 10.43
C TYR A 74 -15.14 15.24 9.05
N PHE A 75 -14.65 14.65 7.95
CA PHE A 75 -15.14 14.98 6.61
C PHE A 75 -16.66 14.77 6.50
N TYR A 76 -17.19 13.62 6.93
CA TYR A 76 -18.63 13.32 6.85
C TYR A 76 -19.49 14.21 7.75
N VAL A 77 -18.98 14.59 8.92
CA VAL A 77 -19.62 15.55 9.82
C VAL A 77 -19.83 16.90 9.12
N ASN A 78 -18.80 17.42 8.46
CA ASN A 78 -18.84 18.77 7.89
C ASN A 78 -19.43 18.86 6.49
N GLN A 79 -19.24 17.83 5.67
CA GLN A 79 -19.62 17.87 4.25
C GLN A 79 -20.95 17.17 3.96
N ILE A 80 -21.35 16.21 4.81
CA ILE A 80 -22.54 15.38 4.58
C ILE A 80 -23.50 15.41 5.79
N ASN A 81 -23.27 16.28 6.78
CA ASN A 81 -24.14 16.48 7.94
C ASN A 81 -24.49 15.16 8.67
N TYR A 82 -23.54 14.23 8.75
CA TYR A 82 -23.70 12.96 9.43
C TYR A 82 -22.96 12.96 10.77
N PHE A 83 -23.72 12.88 11.89
CA PHE A 83 -23.20 13.08 13.26
C PHE A 83 -23.40 11.83 14.13
N PRO A 84 -22.68 10.72 13.87
CA PRO A 84 -22.74 9.55 14.75
C PRO A 84 -22.02 9.81 16.08
N ARG A 85 -22.43 9.13 17.15
CA ARG A 85 -21.63 9.05 18.38
C ARG A 85 -20.52 8.04 18.18
N VAL A 86 -19.27 8.49 18.23
CA VAL A 86 -18.08 7.64 18.10
C VAL A 86 -17.47 7.40 19.48
N LYS A 87 -17.49 6.15 19.95
CA LYS A 87 -16.87 5.73 21.21
C LYS A 87 -15.56 4.99 20.91
N LEU A 88 -14.44 5.53 21.39
CA LEU A 88 -13.13 4.90 21.29
C LEU A 88 -12.89 3.99 22.50
N ILE A 89 -12.48 2.75 22.25
CA ILE A 89 -12.25 1.73 23.28
C ILE A 89 -10.86 1.13 23.09
N ASN A 90 -9.94 1.49 23.98
CA ASN A 90 -8.59 0.91 24.01
C ASN A 90 -8.58 -0.36 24.88
N LEU A 91 -8.51 -1.54 24.25
CA LEU A 91 -8.52 -2.81 24.97
C LEU A 91 -7.18 -3.15 25.66
N SER A 92 -6.09 -2.43 25.36
CA SER A 92 -4.87 -2.53 26.16
C SER A 92 -5.14 -2.11 27.62
N LYS A 93 -6.05 -1.15 27.83
CA LYS A 93 -6.43 -0.64 29.18
C LYS A 93 -7.60 -1.40 29.82
N ASP A 94 -8.62 -1.82 29.08
CA ASP A 94 -9.82 -2.44 29.67
C ASP A 94 -9.60 -3.91 30.06
N LYS A 95 -9.20 -4.12 31.33
CA LYS A 95 -9.32 -5.33 32.18
C LYS A 95 -10.30 -6.41 31.70
N SER A 96 -11.52 -5.95 31.46
CA SER A 96 -12.73 -6.68 31.79
C SER A 96 -13.65 -6.94 30.59
N CYS A 97 -13.32 -6.35 29.43
CA CYS A 97 -14.14 -6.31 28.22
C CYS A 97 -15.58 -5.80 28.49
N ARG A 98 -15.80 -5.00 29.55
CA ARG A 98 -17.15 -4.54 29.93
C ARG A 98 -17.64 -3.47 28.97
N ASP A 99 -16.74 -2.63 28.47
CA ASP A 99 -17.06 -1.57 27.51
C ASP A 99 -17.30 -2.09 26.09
N ALA A 100 -16.94 -3.34 25.81
CA ALA A 100 -17.11 -4.00 24.52
C ALA A 100 -18.51 -4.61 24.31
N ASN A 101 -19.46 -4.40 25.23
CA ASN A 101 -20.85 -4.80 25.00
C ASN A 101 -21.51 -3.83 24.01
N THR A 102 -21.57 -4.22 22.73
CA THR A 102 -21.93 -3.33 21.63
C THR A 102 -23.37 -3.53 21.12
N LYS A 103 -24.29 -4.01 21.96
CA LYS A 103 -25.70 -4.24 21.57
C LYS A 103 -26.25 -3.01 20.82
N ASN A 104 -26.65 -3.23 19.58
CA ASN A 104 -27.21 -2.26 18.63
C ASN A 104 -26.27 -1.21 18.03
N SER A 105 -24.98 -1.15 18.41
CA SER A 105 -23.99 -0.26 17.79
C SER A 105 -23.22 -0.95 16.66
N PHE A 106 -22.80 -0.19 15.65
CA PHE A 106 -21.82 -0.70 14.68
C PHE A 106 -20.44 -0.70 15.33
N THR A 107 -19.65 -1.75 15.12
CA THR A 107 -18.35 -1.90 15.78
C THR A 107 -17.26 -2.08 14.74
N ILE A 108 -16.24 -1.23 14.77
CA ILE A 108 -14.98 -1.44 14.03
C ILE A 108 -13.94 -1.96 15.02
N ILE A 109 -13.24 -3.03 14.65
CA ILE A 109 -12.12 -3.57 15.44
C ILE A 109 -10.84 -3.51 14.60
N PHE A 110 -9.81 -2.85 15.13
CA PHE A 110 -8.48 -2.82 14.55
C PHE A 110 -7.56 -3.86 15.20
N ASN A 111 -7.23 -4.89 14.45
CA ASN A 111 -6.26 -5.94 14.79
C ASN A 111 -5.00 -5.82 13.91
N LEU A 112 -4.29 -4.70 14.07
CA LEU A 112 -3.16 -4.34 13.21
C LEU A 112 -1.78 -4.67 13.80
N MET A 113 -1.69 -4.90 15.11
CA MET A 113 -0.46 -5.31 15.76
C MET A 113 -0.14 -6.78 15.41
N HIS A 114 1.15 -7.15 15.35
CA HIS A 114 1.56 -8.54 15.07
C HIS A 114 1.44 -9.48 16.27
N SER A 115 1.19 -8.97 17.48
CA SER A 115 1.14 -9.74 18.75
C SER A 115 -0.24 -10.00 19.44
N PRO A 116 -1.42 -9.78 18.83
CA PRO A 116 -2.70 -9.99 19.52
C PRO A 116 -3.22 -11.43 19.47
N GLU A 117 -2.72 -12.30 18.58
CA GLU A 117 -3.27 -13.67 18.41
C GLU A 117 -3.05 -14.56 19.65
N ASN A 118 -1.97 -14.34 20.40
CA ASN A 118 -1.68 -15.06 21.64
C ASN A 118 -2.28 -14.39 22.90
N ASN A 119 -2.98 -13.28 22.73
CA ASN A 119 -3.64 -12.61 23.85
C ASN A 119 -4.99 -13.27 24.11
N THR A 120 -5.01 -14.30 24.97
CA THR A 120 -6.22 -15.02 25.41
C THR A 120 -7.33 -14.07 25.88
N ARG A 121 -6.99 -12.90 26.42
CA ARG A 121 -7.96 -11.88 26.83
C ARG A 121 -8.64 -11.19 25.65
N PHE A 122 -7.90 -10.86 24.59
CA PHE A 122 -8.47 -10.32 23.36
C PHE A 122 -9.48 -11.28 22.74
N ASN A 123 -9.10 -12.55 22.62
CA ASN A 123 -9.94 -13.61 22.07
C ASN A 123 -11.23 -13.78 22.88
N ASN A 124 -11.16 -13.61 24.21
CA ASN A 124 -12.33 -13.63 25.07
C ASN A 124 -13.22 -12.38 24.92
N CYS A 125 -12.64 -11.19 24.69
CA CYS A 125 -13.43 -10.00 24.36
C CYS A 125 -14.15 -10.15 23.02
N LEU A 126 -13.45 -10.64 21.98
CA LEU A 126 -14.02 -10.82 20.63
C LEU A 126 -15.25 -11.73 20.64
N LYS A 127 -15.19 -12.86 21.37
CA LYS A 127 -16.33 -13.80 21.49
C LYS A 127 -17.61 -13.17 22.06
N ARG A 128 -17.52 -12.02 22.74
CA ARG A 128 -18.68 -11.31 23.33
C ARG A 128 -19.31 -10.30 22.38
N ILE A 129 -18.65 -9.98 21.27
CA ILE A 129 -19.10 -8.99 20.28
C ILE A 129 -19.94 -9.72 19.24
N SER A 130 -21.12 -9.17 18.91
CA SER A 130 -22.04 -9.80 17.96
C SER A 130 -21.57 -9.61 16.50
N ASP A 131 -21.60 -10.69 15.72
CA ASP A 131 -21.07 -10.76 14.36
C ASP A 131 -21.81 -9.94 13.30
N SER A 132 -23.08 -9.55 13.53
CA SER A 132 -23.93 -8.95 12.47
C SER A 132 -23.64 -7.48 12.16
N ARG A 133 -23.01 -6.73 13.08
CA ARG A 133 -22.67 -5.30 12.92
C ARG A 133 -21.19 -5.02 13.21
N LEU A 134 -20.36 -6.02 12.94
CA LEU A 134 -18.92 -5.97 13.15
C LEU A 134 -18.21 -5.74 11.82
N PHE A 135 -17.25 -4.82 11.81
CA PHE A 135 -16.28 -4.64 10.74
C PHE A 135 -14.87 -4.88 11.29
N TYR A 136 -14.21 -5.90 10.77
CA TYR A 136 -12.91 -6.35 11.27
C TYR A 136 -11.78 -5.92 10.36
N VAL A 137 -10.80 -5.18 10.89
CA VAL A 137 -9.67 -4.66 10.14
C VAL A 137 -8.40 -5.33 10.66
N SER A 138 -7.64 -6.01 9.80
CA SER A 138 -6.44 -6.73 10.25
C SER A 138 -5.30 -6.72 9.24
N SER A 139 -4.09 -6.91 9.74
CA SER A 139 -2.86 -7.03 8.94
C SER A 139 -2.61 -8.43 8.39
N HIS A 140 -3.36 -9.44 8.82
CA HIS A 140 -3.21 -10.83 8.41
C HIS A 140 -4.54 -11.58 8.49
N LYS A 141 -4.65 -12.72 7.79
CA LYS A 141 -5.78 -13.63 7.98
C LYS A 141 -5.52 -14.55 9.16
N SER A 142 -6.37 -14.50 10.17
CA SER A 142 -6.30 -15.33 11.38
C SER A 142 -7.51 -16.25 11.50
N LYS A 143 -7.42 -17.32 12.31
CA LYS A 143 -8.60 -18.14 12.68
C LYS A 143 -9.65 -17.35 13.47
N LEU A 144 -9.26 -16.22 14.05
CA LEU A 144 -10.11 -15.31 14.82
C LEU A 144 -10.79 -14.27 13.94
N THR A 145 -10.42 -14.20 12.65
CA THR A 145 -11.05 -13.33 11.67
C THR A 145 -12.50 -13.80 11.47
N PRO A 146 -13.52 -12.95 11.71
CA PRO A 146 -14.90 -13.34 11.54
C PRO A 146 -15.16 -13.87 10.12
N ASN A 147 -15.93 -14.96 10.00
CA ASN A 147 -16.32 -15.52 8.71
C ASN A 147 -17.35 -14.64 7.98
N SER A 148 -17.97 -13.67 8.67
CA SER A 148 -18.86 -12.68 8.09
C SER A 148 -18.06 -11.74 7.18
N GLY A 149 -18.58 -11.44 5.98
CA GLY A 149 -17.86 -10.76 4.90
C GLY A 149 -17.43 -9.31 5.16
N ASN A 150 -17.71 -8.76 6.34
CA ASN A 150 -17.41 -7.39 6.73
C ASN A 150 -15.99 -7.28 7.33
N GLN A 151 -14.98 -7.41 6.48
CA GLN A 151 -13.58 -7.29 6.91
C GLN A 151 -12.69 -6.61 5.87
N LEU A 152 -11.69 -5.88 6.34
CA LEU A 152 -10.60 -5.35 5.51
C LEU A 152 -9.28 -5.97 5.96
N ILE A 153 -8.65 -6.73 5.06
CA ILE A 153 -7.34 -7.34 5.31
C ILE A 153 -6.25 -6.57 4.54
N VAL A 154 -5.36 -5.94 5.29
CA VAL A 154 -4.25 -5.11 4.82
C VAL A 154 -2.92 -5.83 5.10
N ASP A 155 -2.57 -6.75 4.22
CA ASP A 155 -1.48 -7.71 4.45
C ASP A 155 -0.31 -7.46 3.50
N ARG A 156 0.86 -7.15 4.06
CA ARG A 156 2.10 -6.92 3.30
C ARG A 156 2.45 -8.10 2.39
N ASN A 157 2.17 -9.34 2.81
CA ASN A 157 2.46 -10.52 1.99
C ASN A 157 1.58 -10.56 0.74
N LYS A 158 0.32 -10.11 0.82
CA LYS A 158 -0.53 -9.98 -0.37
C LYS A 158 0.03 -8.93 -1.33
N ASP A 159 0.47 -7.79 -0.81
CA ASP A 159 1.08 -6.72 -1.59
C ASP A 159 2.37 -7.21 -2.28
N LYS A 160 3.24 -7.91 -1.53
CA LYS A 160 4.43 -8.63 -2.04
C LYS A 160 4.08 -9.53 -3.23
N TYR A 161 3.10 -10.42 -3.07
CA TYR A 161 2.74 -11.35 -4.14
C TYR A 161 2.06 -10.67 -5.33
N SER A 162 1.29 -9.61 -5.11
CA SER A 162 0.72 -8.79 -6.18
C SER A 162 1.82 -8.20 -7.06
N LEU A 163 2.89 -7.67 -6.46
CA LEU A 163 4.05 -7.19 -7.22
C LEU A 163 4.76 -8.30 -7.98
N LEU A 164 5.03 -9.43 -7.33
CA LEU A 164 5.74 -10.55 -7.95
C LEU A 164 4.98 -11.13 -9.15
N ASN A 165 3.64 -11.07 -9.16
CA ASN A 165 2.85 -11.48 -10.33
C ASN A 165 3.02 -10.57 -11.55
N THR A 166 3.56 -9.35 -11.38
CA THR A 166 3.90 -8.46 -12.50
C THR A 166 5.25 -8.78 -13.15
N LEU A 167 6.02 -9.73 -12.59
CA LEU A 167 7.22 -10.26 -13.23
C LEU A 167 6.83 -10.92 -14.56
N LYS A 168 7.34 -10.38 -15.68
CA LYS A 168 7.13 -10.97 -16.99
C LYS A 168 7.84 -12.33 -17.06
N LYS A 169 7.07 -13.39 -17.28
CA LYS A 169 7.60 -14.73 -17.53
C LYS A 169 8.24 -14.76 -18.92
N ASN A 170 9.56 -14.88 -18.95
CA ASN A 170 10.32 -15.25 -20.14
C ASN A 170 10.98 -16.61 -19.85
N ASN A 171 11.21 -17.43 -20.88
CA ASN A 171 11.78 -18.79 -20.73
C ASN A 171 13.13 -18.85 -19.98
N ASN A 172 13.80 -17.70 -19.79
CA ASN A 172 15.07 -17.57 -19.07
C ASN A 172 15.01 -16.58 -17.88
N SER A 173 13.83 -16.24 -17.36
CA SER A 173 13.72 -15.30 -16.23
C SER A 173 14.47 -15.84 -15.03
N SER A 174 15.57 -15.18 -14.66
CA SER A 174 16.37 -15.59 -13.53
C SER A 174 16.72 -14.38 -12.66
N VAL A 175 16.45 -14.49 -11.37
CA VAL A 175 16.41 -13.32 -10.49
C VAL A 175 17.41 -13.44 -9.36
N ILE A 176 17.84 -12.29 -8.86
CA ILE A 176 18.53 -12.17 -7.57
C ILE A 176 17.51 -11.69 -6.56
N ILE A 177 17.53 -12.24 -5.35
CA ILE A 177 16.72 -11.76 -4.22
C ILE A 177 17.66 -11.20 -3.16
N VAL A 178 17.40 -9.96 -2.72
CA VAL A 178 18.06 -9.34 -1.57
C VAL A 178 16.99 -8.90 -0.60
N ASP A 179 17.04 -9.42 0.63
CA ASP A 179 16.23 -8.94 1.75
C ASP A 179 17.10 -8.26 2.82
N ASN A 180 16.54 -7.95 3.98
CA ASN A 180 17.31 -7.64 5.18
C ASN A 180 17.02 -8.67 6.30
N LEU A 181 17.85 -8.70 7.34
CA LEU A 181 17.73 -9.67 8.44
C LEU A 181 16.42 -9.56 9.24
N THR A 182 15.81 -8.38 9.26
CA THR A 182 14.61 -8.12 10.07
C THR A 182 13.34 -8.57 9.34
N VAL A 183 13.27 -8.38 8.02
CA VAL A 183 12.15 -8.85 7.18
C VAL A 183 12.30 -10.33 6.86
N ASN A 184 13.50 -10.76 6.47
CA ASN A 184 13.87 -12.15 6.19
C ASN A 184 12.94 -12.88 5.18
N ASP A 185 12.49 -12.17 4.14
CA ASP A 185 11.56 -12.69 3.13
C ASP A 185 12.20 -13.63 2.07
N LYS A 186 13.53 -13.68 1.94
CA LYS A 186 14.20 -14.26 0.75
C LYS A 186 13.81 -15.71 0.44
N GLU A 187 13.61 -16.53 1.48
CA GLU A 187 13.24 -17.93 1.32
C GLU A 187 11.78 -18.08 0.89
N GLU A 188 10.88 -17.27 1.44
CA GLU A 188 9.47 -17.28 1.08
C GLU A 188 9.27 -16.77 -0.35
N ILE A 189 9.98 -15.69 -0.73
CA ILE A 189 9.97 -15.16 -2.10
C ILE A 189 10.47 -16.23 -3.07
N ALA A 190 11.61 -16.86 -2.80
CA ALA A 190 12.16 -17.90 -3.67
C ALA A 190 11.16 -19.04 -3.88
N LYS A 191 10.55 -19.53 -2.80
CA LYS A 191 9.51 -20.58 -2.87
C LYS A 191 8.29 -20.15 -3.68
N TYR A 192 7.90 -18.88 -3.62
CA TYR A 192 6.79 -18.36 -4.44
C TYR A 192 7.17 -18.29 -5.92
N LEU A 193 8.37 -17.80 -6.24
CA LEU A 193 8.87 -17.70 -7.61
C LEU A 193 9.06 -19.07 -8.26
N ASP A 194 9.46 -20.08 -7.50
CA ASP A 194 9.55 -21.46 -8.00
C ASP A 194 8.18 -21.94 -8.51
N LYS A 195 7.07 -21.56 -7.85
CA LYS A 195 5.69 -21.86 -8.33
C LYS A 195 5.32 -21.11 -9.60
N LEU A 196 5.96 -19.97 -9.85
CA LEU A 196 5.82 -19.19 -11.08
C LEU A 196 6.80 -19.66 -12.18
N GLU A 197 7.58 -20.71 -11.92
CA GLU A 197 8.63 -21.22 -12.80
C GLU A 197 9.72 -20.16 -13.10
N ILE A 198 9.99 -19.26 -12.14
CA ILE A 198 11.03 -18.24 -12.22
C ILE A 198 12.24 -18.70 -11.39
N ARG A 199 13.40 -18.84 -12.04
CA ARG A 199 14.60 -19.38 -11.40
C ARG A 199 15.24 -18.35 -10.46
N THR A 200 15.42 -18.69 -9.20
CA THR A 200 16.25 -17.89 -8.29
C THR A 200 17.73 -18.24 -8.47
N THR A 201 18.56 -17.27 -8.85
CA THR A 201 20.01 -17.50 -9.04
C THR A 201 20.80 -17.37 -7.75
N HIS A 202 20.52 -16.33 -6.98
CA HIS A 202 21.20 -15.99 -5.74
C HIS A 202 20.20 -15.35 -4.78
N LYS A 203 20.44 -15.59 -3.49
CA LYS A 203 19.72 -15.00 -2.38
C LYS A 203 20.76 -14.38 -1.44
N ALA A 204 20.48 -13.21 -0.91
CA ALA A 204 21.32 -12.59 0.11
C ALA A 204 20.49 -11.75 1.07
N SER A 205 21.07 -11.44 2.22
CA SER A 205 20.51 -10.48 3.18
C SER A 205 21.48 -9.34 3.35
N PHE A 206 21.01 -8.12 3.13
CA PHE A 206 21.76 -6.93 3.48
C PHE A 206 21.88 -6.82 4.99
N THR A 207 23.09 -6.51 5.45
CA THR A 207 23.40 -6.19 6.83
C THR A 207 24.08 -4.83 6.84
N GLN A 208 23.77 -3.98 7.82
CA GLN A 208 24.42 -2.66 7.96
C GLN A 208 25.94 -2.76 8.25
N LYS A 209 26.48 -3.98 8.42
CA LYS A 209 27.90 -4.24 8.68
C LYS A 209 28.75 -4.24 7.41
N GLU A 210 28.16 -4.50 6.25
CA GLU A 210 28.85 -4.46 4.95
C GLU A 210 28.26 -3.37 4.06
N SER A 211 29.08 -2.80 3.17
CA SER A 211 28.57 -1.85 2.19
C SER A 211 27.76 -2.54 1.10
N SER A 212 26.75 -1.86 0.56
CA SER A 212 25.95 -2.35 -0.57
C SER A 212 26.81 -2.75 -1.77
N GLN A 213 27.91 -2.03 -2.03
CA GLN A 213 28.85 -2.39 -3.10
C GLN A 213 29.56 -3.72 -2.81
N GLN A 214 29.97 -3.98 -1.56
CA GLN A 214 30.56 -5.26 -1.17
C GLN A 214 29.56 -6.40 -1.35
N LEU A 215 28.32 -6.23 -0.90
CA LEU A 215 27.23 -7.18 -1.09
C LEU A 215 27.08 -7.55 -2.57
N PHE A 216 26.90 -6.56 -3.47
CA PHE A 216 26.68 -6.84 -4.89
C PHE A 216 27.94 -7.34 -5.61
N ASN A 217 29.14 -6.93 -5.21
CA ASN A 217 30.38 -7.50 -5.74
C ASN A 217 30.49 -9.01 -5.45
N ASN A 218 30.00 -9.44 -4.28
CA ASN A 218 29.95 -10.84 -3.89
C ASN A 218 28.86 -11.58 -4.65
N ILE A 219 27.61 -11.08 -4.66
CA ILE A 219 26.47 -11.73 -5.34
C ILE A 219 26.71 -11.89 -6.85
N LEU A 220 27.28 -10.87 -7.50
CA LEU A 220 27.54 -10.89 -8.95
C LEU A 220 28.84 -11.64 -9.30
N LEU A 221 29.46 -12.32 -8.32
CA LEU A 221 30.67 -13.13 -8.46
C LEU A 221 31.87 -12.39 -9.09
N LEU A 222 31.92 -11.07 -8.93
CA LEU A 222 32.93 -10.22 -9.56
C LEU A 222 34.33 -10.51 -8.99
N ASN A 223 34.40 -10.83 -7.70
CA ASN A 223 35.62 -11.27 -7.03
C ASN A 223 36.16 -12.61 -7.57
N GLN A 224 35.29 -13.51 -8.03
CA GLN A 224 35.70 -14.78 -8.62
C GLN A 224 36.29 -14.58 -10.02
N SER A 225 35.79 -13.58 -10.76
CA SER A 225 36.33 -13.20 -12.06
C SER A 225 37.77 -12.64 -11.94
N ALA A 226 38.02 -11.77 -10.95
CA ALA A 226 39.37 -11.29 -10.63
C ALA A 226 40.31 -12.40 -10.14
N LYS A 227 39.83 -13.33 -9.30
CA LYS A 227 40.61 -14.51 -8.87
C LYS A 227 40.99 -15.41 -10.06
N ARG A 228 40.07 -15.63 -11.01
CA ARG A 228 40.35 -16.39 -12.25
C ARG A 228 41.40 -15.70 -13.12
N LYS A 229 41.32 -14.39 -13.32
CA LYS A 229 42.38 -13.62 -14.00
C LYS A 229 43.74 -13.88 -13.35
N ARG A 230 43.84 -13.71 -12.03
CA ARG A 230 45.10 -13.91 -11.29
C ARG A 230 45.62 -15.35 -11.42
N LYS A 231 44.74 -16.35 -11.34
CA LYS A 231 45.13 -17.76 -11.51
C LYS A 231 45.62 -18.03 -12.93
N LEU A 232 44.89 -17.56 -13.94
CA LEU A 232 45.26 -17.74 -15.34
C LEU A 232 46.58 -17.04 -15.68
N SER A 233 46.72 -15.77 -15.29
CA SER A 233 47.95 -14.98 -15.50
C SER A 233 49.18 -15.64 -14.86
N ARG A 234 49.03 -16.29 -13.68
CA ARG A 234 50.12 -17.09 -13.08
C ARG A 234 50.44 -18.38 -13.83
N VAL A 235 49.45 -19.00 -14.45
CA VAL A 235 49.65 -20.25 -15.21
C VAL A 235 50.34 -19.98 -16.54
N ILE A 236 49.99 -18.89 -17.21
CA ILE A 236 50.52 -18.56 -18.54
C ILE A 236 51.70 -17.57 -18.50
N SER A 237 52.06 -17.06 -17.32
CA SER A 237 53.12 -16.07 -17.11
C SER A 237 52.99 -14.78 -17.93
N GLU A 238 51.77 -14.43 -18.33
CA GLU A 238 51.44 -13.23 -19.12
C GLU A 238 50.33 -12.41 -18.46
N GLU A 239 50.30 -11.12 -18.78
CA GLU A 239 49.23 -10.26 -18.31
C GLU A 239 47.94 -10.50 -19.11
N VAL A 240 46.92 -11.05 -18.44
CA VAL A 240 45.61 -11.24 -19.05
C VAL A 240 44.83 -9.92 -18.97
N ALA A 241 44.52 -9.32 -20.13
CA ALA A 241 43.59 -8.20 -20.20
C ALA A 241 42.25 -8.59 -19.56
N TYR A 242 41.77 -7.77 -18.62
CA TYR A 242 40.58 -8.09 -17.82
C TYR A 242 39.63 -6.92 -17.79
N GLN A 243 38.40 -7.18 -18.22
CA GLN A 243 37.27 -6.29 -18.01
C GLN A 243 36.29 -6.96 -17.05
N LYS A 244 35.80 -6.18 -16.09
CA LYS A 244 34.80 -6.61 -15.12
C LYS A 244 33.52 -6.95 -15.88
N ARG A 245 33.19 -8.24 -15.99
CA ARG A 245 31.93 -8.73 -16.56
C ARG A 245 31.07 -9.37 -15.47
N PRO A 246 29.93 -8.76 -15.10
CA PRO A 246 28.94 -9.43 -14.27
C PRO A 246 28.31 -10.59 -15.05
N ARG A 247 27.61 -11.47 -14.33
CA ARG A 247 26.89 -12.59 -14.96
C ARG A 247 25.72 -12.05 -15.78
N ASN A 248 25.58 -12.49 -17.02
CA ASN A 248 24.49 -12.07 -17.93
C ASN A 248 23.24 -12.97 -17.84
N ASP A 249 23.20 -13.91 -16.89
CA ASP A 249 22.05 -14.80 -16.70
C ASP A 249 20.91 -14.12 -15.95
N VAL A 250 21.18 -13.05 -15.20
CA VAL A 250 20.20 -12.34 -14.36
C VAL A 250 19.33 -11.39 -15.17
N THR A 251 18.01 -11.48 -15.01
CA THR A 251 17.02 -10.68 -15.73
C THR A 251 16.30 -9.66 -14.84
N ALA A 252 16.33 -9.82 -13.51
CA ALA A 252 15.73 -8.88 -12.57
C ALA A 252 16.36 -8.99 -11.17
N LEU A 253 16.19 -7.92 -10.38
CA LEU A 253 16.49 -7.90 -8.95
C LEU A 253 15.20 -7.73 -8.15
N ILE A 254 15.03 -8.54 -7.11
CA ILE A 254 13.96 -8.38 -6.12
C ILE A 254 14.59 -7.85 -4.85
N LEU A 255 14.12 -6.69 -4.39
CA LEU A 255 14.52 -6.07 -3.14
C LEU A 255 13.38 -6.15 -2.14
N SER A 256 13.60 -6.77 -0.99
CA SER A 256 12.65 -6.77 0.14
C SER A 256 13.28 -6.10 1.36
N ALA A 257 13.14 -4.78 1.46
CA ALA A 257 13.90 -3.96 2.40
C ALA A 257 13.12 -2.69 2.80
N SER A 258 13.67 -1.89 3.72
CA SER A 258 13.13 -0.54 3.97
C SER A 258 13.35 0.38 2.76
N LEU A 259 12.59 1.48 2.70
CA LEU A 259 12.74 2.47 1.63
C LEU A 259 14.14 3.11 1.63
N GLU A 260 14.72 3.37 2.80
CA GLU A 260 16.08 3.90 2.92
C GLU A 260 17.13 2.92 2.38
N GLU A 261 17.03 1.64 2.76
CA GLU A 261 17.90 0.60 2.23
C GLU A 261 17.74 0.46 0.71
N ALA A 262 16.51 0.52 0.19
CA ALA A 262 16.27 0.41 -1.25
C ALA A 262 16.90 1.56 -2.05
N ARG A 263 16.81 2.80 -1.53
CA ARG A 263 17.47 3.98 -2.11
C ARG A 263 19.00 3.85 -2.13
N ASN A 264 19.58 3.05 -1.24
CA ASN A 264 21.01 2.75 -1.25
C ASN A 264 21.37 1.56 -2.15
N LEU A 265 20.63 0.45 -2.01
CA LEU A 265 20.92 -0.84 -2.65
C LEU A 265 20.74 -0.77 -4.17
N LYS A 266 19.67 -0.16 -4.67
CA LYS A 266 19.44 -0.14 -6.12
C LYS A 266 20.53 0.61 -6.90
N PRO A 267 20.92 1.86 -6.55
CA PRO A 267 22.02 2.54 -7.22
C PRO A 267 23.34 1.76 -7.13
N ALA A 268 23.63 1.15 -5.97
CA ALA A 268 24.82 0.32 -5.80
C ALA A 268 24.80 -0.92 -6.70
N PHE A 269 23.63 -1.55 -6.88
CA PHE A 269 23.44 -2.67 -7.80
C PHE A 269 23.69 -2.25 -9.25
N GLU A 270 23.05 -1.18 -9.72
CA GLU A 270 23.18 -0.70 -11.10
C GLU A 270 24.62 -0.31 -11.42
N TYR A 271 25.29 0.38 -10.50
CA TYR A 271 26.72 0.71 -10.62
C TYR A 271 27.59 -0.55 -10.72
N THR A 272 27.28 -1.58 -9.92
CA THR A 272 28.09 -2.80 -9.86
C THR A 272 27.83 -3.73 -11.05
N TYR A 273 26.58 -3.81 -11.51
CA TYR A 273 26.15 -4.61 -12.66
C TYR A 273 26.52 -3.94 -13.99
N GLY A 274 26.62 -2.61 -14.03
CA GLY A 274 27.03 -1.86 -15.22
C GLY A 274 25.97 -1.77 -16.31
N ASN A 275 24.74 -2.21 -16.05
CA ASN A 275 23.56 -2.07 -16.90
C ASN A 275 22.32 -1.87 -16.00
N SER A 276 21.24 -1.33 -16.56
CA SER A 276 19.95 -1.28 -15.86
C SER A 276 19.20 -2.59 -16.04
N LEU A 277 18.65 -3.11 -14.94
CA LEU A 277 17.74 -4.26 -14.91
C LEU A 277 16.47 -3.84 -14.17
N PRO A 278 15.31 -4.45 -14.49
CA PRO A 278 14.11 -4.19 -13.72
C PRO A 278 14.32 -4.61 -12.25
N VAL A 279 14.02 -3.67 -11.36
CA VAL A 279 14.05 -3.88 -9.90
C VAL A 279 12.63 -3.94 -9.39
N TYR A 280 12.29 -4.99 -8.65
CA TYR A 280 11.01 -5.17 -7.99
C TYR A 280 11.21 -4.94 -6.50
N PHE A 281 10.71 -3.82 -6.00
CA PHE A 281 10.91 -3.38 -4.62
C PHE A 281 9.65 -3.59 -3.78
N ILE A 282 9.80 -4.45 -2.77
CA ILE A 282 8.81 -4.77 -1.75
C ILE A 282 9.22 -4.03 -0.47
N ASN A 283 8.51 -2.95 -0.14
CA ASN A 283 8.80 -2.18 1.07
C ASN A 283 8.57 -3.05 2.34
N SER A 284 9.48 -2.97 3.31
CA SER A 284 9.40 -3.73 4.56
C SER A 284 8.24 -3.34 5.46
N TRP A 285 7.67 -2.15 5.28
CA TRP A 285 6.68 -1.53 6.18
C TRP A 285 7.15 -1.35 7.64
N GLN A 286 8.45 -1.47 7.89
CA GLN A 286 9.04 -1.27 9.22
C GLN A 286 9.04 0.21 9.64
N THR A 287 9.05 1.10 8.66
CA THR A 287 8.98 2.55 8.86
C THR A 287 7.88 3.14 7.99
N ASN A 288 7.36 4.30 8.40
CA ASN A 288 6.44 5.11 7.61
C ASN A 288 7.18 6.15 6.75
N LEU A 289 8.41 5.86 6.31
CA LEU A 289 9.13 6.78 5.44
C LEU A 289 8.37 6.96 4.12
N ASN A 290 8.09 8.21 3.77
CA ASN A 290 7.37 8.56 2.55
C ASN A 290 8.29 8.56 1.32
N TYR A 291 7.68 8.25 0.17
CA TYR A 291 8.37 8.39 -1.11
C TYR A 291 8.37 9.86 -1.54
N SER A 292 9.44 10.29 -2.20
CA SER A 292 9.66 11.69 -2.58
C SER A 292 8.89 12.05 -3.85
N LYS A 293 8.50 13.31 -4.06
CA LYS A 293 7.85 13.74 -5.32
C LYS A 293 8.59 13.29 -6.60
N ILE A 294 9.93 13.31 -6.52
CA ILE A 294 10.83 12.87 -7.58
C ILE A 294 11.75 11.79 -7.00
N GLU A 295 11.46 10.54 -7.30
CA GLU A 295 12.11 9.36 -6.69
C GLU A 295 13.25 8.83 -7.58
N LYS A 296 14.34 9.60 -7.69
CA LYS A 296 15.44 9.31 -8.64
C LYS A 296 16.21 8.02 -8.33
N ASP A 297 16.49 7.75 -7.06
CA ASP A 297 17.28 6.58 -6.66
C ASP A 297 16.59 5.26 -7.05
N LEU A 298 15.25 5.30 -7.12
CA LEU A 298 14.42 4.17 -7.52
C LEU A 298 13.95 4.22 -8.98
N GLU A 299 14.57 5.03 -9.84
CA GLU A 299 14.21 5.14 -11.27
C GLU A 299 14.14 3.77 -11.97
N GLY A 300 13.06 3.50 -12.69
CA GLY A 300 12.83 2.24 -13.39
C GLY A 300 12.34 1.09 -12.51
N ALA A 301 12.35 1.24 -11.17
CA ALA A 301 11.87 0.20 -10.26
C ALA A 301 10.33 0.08 -10.29
N PHE A 302 9.85 -1.15 -10.13
CA PHE A 302 8.48 -1.47 -9.80
C PHE A 302 8.36 -1.54 -8.28
N ILE A 303 7.42 -0.78 -7.71
CA ILE A 303 7.19 -0.67 -6.28
C ILE A 303 5.76 -1.09 -5.96
N VAL A 304 5.55 -1.71 -4.81
CA VAL A 304 4.22 -1.95 -4.26
C VAL A 304 4.10 -1.29 -2.89
N ASP A 305 3.12 -0.42 -2.74
CA ASP A 305 2.78 0.23 -1.49
C ASP A 305 1.38 0.85 -1.55
N MET A 306 0.94 1.42 -0.43
CA MET A 306 -0.30 2.20 -0.37
C MET A 306 -0.13 3.52 -1.15
N PRO A 307 -1.08 3.92 -2.01
CA PRO A 307 -1.06 5.21 -2.69
C PRO A 307 -0.76 6.40 -1.77
N TYR A 308 -1.26 6.36 -0.54
CA TYR A 308 -1.05 7.42 0.44
C TYR A 308 0.42 7.63 0.85
N MET A 309 1.27 6.61 0.71
CA MET A 309 2.70 6.73 1.05
C MET A 309 3.51 7.48 -0.02
N LEU A 310 2.95 7.62 -1.22
CA LEU A 310 3.53 8.37 -2.32
C LEU A 310 3.23 9.86 -2.15
N ASP A 311 4.15 10.72 -2.55
CA ASP A 311 3.92 12.17 -2.61
C ASP A 311 3.06 12.56 -3.82
N LEU A 312 1.80 12.11 -3.78
CA LEU A 312 0.75 12.43 -4.73
C LEU A 312 -0.08 13.61 -4.23
N ILE A 313 -0.68 14.32 -5.19
CA ILE A 313 -1.72 15.30 -4.90
C ILE A 313 -2.91 14.55 -4.31
N LEU A 314 -3.26 14.90 -3.08
CA LEU A 314 -4.41 14.34 -2.40
C LEU A 314 -5.69 15.11 -2.76
N PRO A 315 -6.86 14.45 -2.78
CA PRO A 315 -8.13 15.15 -2.79
C PRO A 315 -8.21 16.15 -1.63
N LYS A 316 -8.88 17.29 -1.84
CA LYS A 316 -8.96 18.39 -0.84
C LYS A 316 -9.58 17.96 0.48
N GLU A 317 -10.38 16.89 0.44
CA GLU A 317 -11.08 16.28 1.55
C GLU A 317 -10.14 15.51 2.50
N ILE A 318 -8.93 15.19 2.04
CA ILE A 318 -7.93 14.47 2.81
C ILE A 318 -6.90 15.50 3.31
N PRO A 319 -6.68 15.61 4.63
CA PRO A 319 -5.71 16.56 5.15
C PRO A 319 -4.32 16.21 4.63
N ASN A 320 -3.62 17.22 4.11
CA ASN A 320 -2.23 17.06 3.72
C ASN A 320 -1.35 17.15 4.97
N ILE A 321 -1.00 15.99 5.52
CA ILE A 321 -0.16 15.85 6.71
C ILE A 321 1.24 15.46 6.22
N ASP A 322 2.28 16.13 6.72
CA ASP A 322 3.67 15.92 6.29
C ASP A 322 4.16 14.49 6.58
N ASN A 323 3.69 13.87 7.67
CA ASN A 323 4.03 12.51 8.06
C ASN A 323 2.88 11.55 7.73
N ARG A 324 2.75 11.17 6.46
CA ARG A 324 1.73 10.20 6.03
C ARG A 324 2.12 8.80 6.49
N THR A 325 1.22 8.11 7.18
CA THR A 325 1.49 6.75 7.68
C THR A 325 0.50 5.73 7.11
N ARG A 326 0.95 4.48 6.99
CA ARG A 326 0.09 3.38 6.53
C ARG A 326 -1.06 3.14 7.49
N GLY A 327 -0.82 3.30 8.80
CA GLY A 327 -1.86 3.27 9.82
C GLY A 327 -2.98 4.26 9.51
N PHE A 328 -2.64 5.52 9.25
CA PHE A 328 -3.62 6.55 8.87
C PHE A 328 -4.44 6.13 7.64
N ALA A 329 -3.80 5.64 6.58
CA ALA A 329 -4.49 5.16 5.38
C ALA A 329 -5.51 4.06 5.68
N ILE A 330 -5.11 3.05 6.48
CA ILE A 330 -5.98 1.95 6.90
C ILE A 330 -7.20 2.48 7.65
N GLY A 331 -6.98 3.39 8.59
CA GLY A 331 -8.02 4.02 9.39
C GLY A 331 -9.05 4.78 8.55
N TYR A 332 -8.54 5.64 7.67
CA TYR A 332 -9.35 6.47 6.78
C TYR A 332 -10.24 5.61 5.88
N ASP A 333 -9.66 4.60 5.21
CA ASP A 333 -10.40 3.69 4.33
C ASP A 333 -11.39 2.83 5.11
N SER A 334 -11.08 2.44 6.35
CA SER A 334 -12.00 1.66 7.17
C SER A 334 -13.29 2.41 7.48
N TYR A 335 -13.21 3.73 7.71
CA TYR A 335 -14.41 4.55 7.88
C TYR A 335 -15.18 4.70 6.55
N GLU A 336 -14.48 4.88 5.43
CA GLU A 336 -15.13 4.95 4.12
C GLU A 336 -15.90 3.68 3.79
N ILE A 337 -15.29 2.53 4.06
CA ILE A 337 -15.92 1.22 3.87
C ILE A 337 -17.15 1.07 4.76
N LEU A 338 -17.11 1.53 6.02
CA LEU A 338 -18.31 1.56 6.88
C LEU A 338 -19.43 2.36 6.21
N MET A 339 -19.13 3.55 5.69
CA MET A 339 -20.12 4.40 5.04
C MET A 339 -20.72 3.73 3.81
N LEU A 340 -19.89 3.09 2.99
CA LEU A 340 -20.31 2.33 1.81
C LEU A 340 -21.20 1.14 2.20
N LEU A 341 -20.75 0.30 3.15
CA LEU A 341 -21.47 -0.90 3.57
C LEU A 341 -22.86 -0.62 4.15
N ASN A 342 -23.05 0.53 4.81
CA ASN A 342 -24.31 0.84 5.50
C ASN A 342 -25.16 1.90 4.78
N GLY A 343 -24.55 2.74 3.95
CA GLY A 343 -25.21 3.86 3.28
C GLY A 343 -25.58 3.60 1.83
N VAL A 344 -25.18 2.47 1.25
CA VAL A 344 -25.38 2.14 -0.16
C VAL A 344 -26.11 0.82 -0.32
N ASN A 345 -27.22 0.83 -1.07
CA ASN A 345 -28.04 -0.37 -1.27
C ASN A 345 -27.37 -1.46 -2.12
N ASN A 346 -26.65 -1.05 -3.16
CA ASN A 346 -26.04 -1.96 -4.12
C ASN A 346 -24.60 -1.52 -4.39
N LEU A 347 -23.66 -2.26 -3.83
CA LEU A 347 -22.22 -2.01 -4.00
C LEU A 347 -21.63 -2.65 -5.26
N LYS A 348 -22.43 -3.38 -6.05
CA LYS A 348 -21.96 -4.05 -7.26
C LYS A 348 -21.41 -3.03 -8.26
N GLY A 349 -20.16 -3.22 -8.68
CA GLY A 349 -19.48 -2.36 -9.66
C GLY A 349 -18.94 -1.04 -9.08
N ILE A 350 -19.07 -0.82 -7.77
CA ILE A 350 -18.46 0.34 -7.11
C ILE A 350 -16.99 0.04 -6.85
N GLU A 351 -16.13 0.90 -7.39
CA GLU A 351 -14.71 0.97 -7.05
C GLU A 351 -14.48 2.19 -6.17
N TYR A 352 -13.89 1.97 -4.99
CA TYR A 352 -13.33 3.03 -4.17
C TYR A 352 -11.81 3.04 -4.32
N LYS A 353 -11.26 4.12 -4.87
CA LYS A 353 -9.80 4.33 -4.96
C LYS A 353 -9.31 4.91 -3.64
N GLY A 354 -9.05 4.03 -2.68
CA GLY A 354 -8.70 4.40 -1.32
C GLY A 354 -7.23 4.72 -1.11
N LEU A 355 -6.93 5.17 0.10
CA LEU A 355 -5.57 5.47 0.54
C LEU A 355 -4.67 4.23 0.58
N THR A 356 -5.27 3.06 0.77
CA THR A 356 -4.58 1.76 0.83
C THR A 356 -4.52 1.06 -0.54
N GLY A 357 -5.33 1.46 -1.52
CA GLY A 357 -5.42 0.85 -2.85
C GLY A 357 -6.86 0.85 -3.35
N SER A 358 -7.12 0.14 -4.45
CA SER A 358 -8.48 -0.01 -4.97
C SER A 358 -9.28 -1.00 -4.13
N ILE A 359 -10.47 -0.60 -3.72
CA ILE A 359 -11.39 -1.37 -2.88
C ILE A 359 -12.66 -1.66 -3.67
N PHE A 360 -13.04 -2.93 -3.69
CA PHE A 360 -14.21 -3.45 -4.39
C PHE A 360 -15.08 -4.28 -3.44
N PHE A 361 -16.34 -4.43 -3.80
CA PHE A 361 -17.32 -5.17 -3.02
C PHE A 361 -17.90 -6.29 -3.88
N GLU A 362 -17.55 -7.53 -3.57
CA GLU A 362 -18.01 -8.70 -4.33
C GLU A 362 -18.49 -9.79 -3.38
N GLN A 363 -19.66 -10.37 -3.68
CA GLN A 363 -20.23 -11.49 -2.91
C GLN A 363 -20.33 -11.20 -1.40
N GLY A 364 -20.65 -9.94 -1.04
CA GLY A 364 -20.74 -9.51 0.36
C GLY A 364 -19.39 -9.39 1.07
N LYS A 365 -18.27 -9.39 0.35
CA LYS A 365 -16.91 -9.23 0.89
C LYS A 365 -16.26 -7.96 0.37
N VAL A 366 -15.42 -7.37 1.21
CA VAL A 366 -14.55 -6.25 0.83
C VAL A 366 -13.23 -6.82 0.31
N ASN A 367 -12.91 -6.51 -0.94
CA ASN A 367 -11.67 -6.90 -1.59
C ASN A 367 -10.81 -5.66 -1.79
N ARG A 368 -9.53 -5.74 -1.40
CA ARG A 368 -8.53 -4.70 -1.66
C ARG A 368 -7.53 -5.21 -2.69
N ILE A 369 -7.26 -4.41 -3.70
CA ILE A 369 -6.18 -4.60 -4.68
C ILE A 369 -5.11 -3.55 -4.37
N PRO A 370 -3.88 -3.95 -4.02
CA PRO A 370 -2.79 -3.00 -3.77
C PRO A 370 -2.34 -2.34 -5.06
N SER A 371 -1.69 -1.18 -4.92
CA SER A 371 -1.22 -0.42 -6.07
C SER A 371 0.23 -0.76 -6.39
N VAL A 372 0.49 -1.19 -7.63
CA VAL A 372 1.83 -1.34 -8.16
C VAL A 372 2.15 -0.13 -9.05
N PHE A 373 3.33 0.43 -8.85
CA PHE A 373 3.80 1.60 -9.58
C PHE A 373 5.16 1.32 -10.20
N GLN A 374 5.41 1.87 -11.37
CA GLN A 374 6.73 1.98 -11.96
C GLN A 374 7.20 3.42 -11.88
N ILE A 375 8.44 3.63 -11.45
CA ILE A 375 9.05 4.96 -11.44
C ILE A 375 9.62 5.23 -12.83
N LYS A 376 9.15 6.31 -13.47
CA LYS A 376 9.66 6.79 -14.77
C LYS A 376 9.92 8.29 -14.71
N ASN A 377 11.14 8.70 -15.05
CA ASN A 377 11.61 10.08 -14.95
C ASN A 377 11.38 10.66 -13.54
N GLY A 378 11.61 9.85 -12.51
CA GLY A 378 11.37 10.14 -11.09
C GLY A 378 9.90 10.20 -10.67
N LYS A 379 8.95 10.01 -11.59
CA LYS A 379 7.50 10.09 -11.30
C LYS A 379 6.85 8.72 -11.25
N TYR A 380 5.78 8.60 -10.46
CA TYR A 380 4.98 7.38 -10.32
C TYR A 380 4.04 7.17 -11.50
N LYS A 381 4.16 6.03 -12.17
CA LYS A 381 3.20 5.57 -13.19
C LYS A 381 2.59 4.26 -12.75
N SER A 382 1.28 4.12 -12.91
CA SER A 382 0.60 2.87 -12.61
C SER A 382 1.19 1.73 -13.44
N ALA A 383 1.36 0.58 -12.82
CA ALA A 383 1.82 -0.65 -13.44
C ALA A 383 0.85 -1.83 -13.19
N ASN A 384 -0.34 -1.54 -12.66
CA ASN A 384 -1.46 -2.48 -12.53
C ASN A 384 -2.22 -2.63 -13.85
#